data_AF-A0A2T1N9E0-F1
#
_entry.id   AF-A0A2T1N9E0-F1
#
_cell.length_a   1.000
_cell.length_b   1.000
_cell.length_c   1.000
_cell.angle_alpha   90.00
_cell.angle_beta   90.00
_cell.angle_gamma   90.00
#
_symmetry.space_group_name_H-M   'P 1'
#
loop_
_entity.id
_entity.type
_entity.pdbx_description
1 polymer ?
#
loop_
_entity_poly.entity_id
_entity_poly.type
_entity_poly.pdbx_seq_one_letter_code
_entity_poly.pdbx_strand_id
1 'polypeptide(L)'
;MKKVLFTLLLVFGLSAISLAQSDKMKEKINEKIEKLNQEIMDGDASQSLSESQKEEVFKIEFNKLKEVRAAKKANSSKEDIKDIHKKYGKILYQEILTKEQKKARKKGKAKE
;
A
#
# COMPACT_ATOMS: atom_id res chain seq x y z
N MET A 1 -26.35 -42.08 -25.83
CA MET A 1 -26.47 -40.92 -24.91
C MET A 1 -25.38 -41.04 -23.85
N LYS A 2 -24.12 -40.66 -24.08
CA LYS A 2 -23.54 -39.30 -23.92
C LYS A 2 -23.89 -38.53 -22.62
N LYS A 3 -23.94 -39.14 -21.42
CA LYS A 3 -24.18 -38.34 -20.19
C LYS A 3 -23.51 -38.83 -18.89
N VAL A 4 -22.30 -39.38 -18.92
CA VAL A 4 -21.62 -39.77 -17.65
C VAL A 4 -20.15 -39.33 -17.53
N LEU A 5 -19.66 -38.43 -18.37
CA LEU A 5 -18.28 -37.94 -18.27
C LEU A 5 -18.12 -36.50 -17.78
N PHE A 6 -19.20 -35.83 -17.34
CA PHE A 6 -19.18 -34.39 -17.06
C PHE A 6 -19.27 -33.98 -15.59
N THR A 7 -19.18 -34.90 -14.64
CA THR A 7 -19.42 -34.56 -13.22
C THR A 7 -18.14 -34.52 -12.36
N LEU A 8 -16.99 -34.97 -12.85
CA LEU A 8 -15.74 -35.05 -12.07
C LEU A 8 -14.73 -33.93 -12.35
N LEU A 9 -15.06 -33.00 -13.25
CA LEU A 9 -14.18 -31.89 -13.67
C LEU A 9 -14.65 -30.53 -13.15
N LEU A 10 -15.44 -30.51 -12.06
CA LEU A 10 -15.95 -29.28 -11.45
C LEU A 10 -15.43 -29.00 -10.04
N VAL A 11 -14.40 -29.73 -9.56
CA VAL A 11 -13.88 -29.57 -8.18
C VAL A 11 -12.48 -28.95 -8.14
N PHE A 12 -11.77 -28.80 -9.27
CA PHE A 12 -10.41 -28.22 -9.28
C PHE A 12 -10.33 -26.73 -9.67
N GLY A 13 -11.47 -26.05 -9.86
CA GLY A 13 -11.50 -24.71 -10.46
C GLY A 13 -11.50 -23.50 -9.52
N LEU A 14 -11.25 -23.63 -8.21
CA LEU A 14 -11.44 -22.50 -7.27
C LEU A 14 -10.23 -22.12 -6.39
N SER A 15 -9.01 -22.59 -6.67
CA SER A 15 -7.83 -22.17 -5.89
C SER A 15 -7.08 -20.94 -6.43
N ALA A 16 -7.39 -20.44 -7.62
CA ALA A 16 -6.62 -19.35 -8.26
C ALA A 16 -7.16 -17.92 -8.05
N ILE A 17 -8.30 -17.73 -7.35
CA ILE A 17 -8.94 -16.40 -7.23
C ILE A 17 -8.21 -15.50 -6.19
N SER A 18 -7.25 -16.02 -5.43
CA SER A 18 -6.54 -15.24 -4.38
C SER A 18 -5.37 -14.38 -4.89
N LEU A 19 -4.86 -14.58 -6.11
CA LEU A 19 -3.66 -13.88 -6.61
C LEU A 19 -3.96 -12.51 -7.24
N ALA A 20 -5.10 -12.34 -7.91
CA ALA A 20 -5.42 -11.10 -8.62
C ALA A 20 -5.67 -9.89 -7.68
N GLN A 21 -6.10 -10.13 -6.44
CA GLN A 21 -6.33 -9.04 -5.47
C GLN A 21 -5.02 -8.52 -4.87
N SER A 22 -3.98 -9.37 -4.77
CA SER A 22 -2.66 -8.92 -4.30
C SER A 22 -1.99 -8.01 -5.32
N ASP A 23 -2.23 -8.19 -6.61
CA ASP A 23 -1.50 -7.46 -7.65
C ASP A 23 -1.97 -6.00 -7.77
N LYS A 24 -3.29 -5.75 -7.79
CA LYS A 24 -3.84 -4.38 -7.72
C LYS A 24 -3.49 -3.64 -6.43
N MET A 25 -3.29 -4.39 -5.34
CA MET A 25 -2.86 -3.83 -4.06
C MET A 25 -1.41 -3.40 -4.11
N LYS A 26 -0.53 -4.26 -4.65
CA LYS A 26 0.89 -3.96 -4.88
C LYS A 26 1.07 -2.74 -5.78
N GLU A 27 0.36 -2.72 -6.91
CA GLU A 27 0.37 -1.60 -7.86
C GLU A 27 0.04 -0.27 -7.18
N LYS A 28 -1.09 -0.21 -6.44
CA LYS A 28 -1.46 0.99 -5.65
C LYS A 28 -0.43 1.39 -4.60
N ILE A 29 0.31 0.44 -4.04
CA ILE A 29 1.35 0.75 -3.06
C ILE A 29 2.56 1.34 -3.79
N ASN A 30 2.95 0.76 -4.93
CA ASN A 30 4.05 1.26 -5.75
C ASN A 30 3.76 2.67 -6.28
N GLU A 31 2.57 2.94 -6.81
CA GLU A 31 2.14 4.29 -7.22
C GLU A 31 2.29 5.31 -6.08
N LYS A 32 1.97 4.91 -4.84
CA LYS A 32 2.15 5.79 -3.67
C LYS A 32 3.61 6.00 -3.32
N ILE A 33 4.45 4.98 -3.44
CA ILE A 33 5.89 5.08 -3.19
C ILE A 33 6.53 5.99 -4.23
N GLU A 34 6.17 5.82 -5.50
CA GLU A 34 6.62 6.66 -6.61
C GLU A 34 6.18 8.11 -6.40
N LYS A 35 4.89 8.34 -6.08
CA LYS A 35 4.40 9.68 -5.77
C LYS A 35 5.14 10.29 -4.58
N LEU A 36 5.33 9.54 -3.49
CA LEU A 36 6.06 10.02 -2.32
C LEU A 36 7.50 10.41 -2.67
N ASN A 37 8.18 9.56 -3.44
CA ASN A 37 9.55 9.81 -3.88
C ASN A 37 9.63 11.02 -4.81
N GLN A 38 8.69 11.16 -5.74
CA GLN A 38 8.60 12.31 -6.62
C GLN A 38 8.39 13.61 -5.83
N GLU A 39 7.41 13.63 -4.90
CA GLU A 39 7.17 14.78 -4.02
C GLU A 39 8.42 15.20 -3.24
N ILE A 40 9.28 14.24 -2.85
CA ILE A 40 10.57 14.50 -2.20
C ILE A 40 11.58 15.09 -3.20
N MET A 41 11.75 14.44 -4.35
CA MET A 41 12.71 14.84 -5.39
C MET A 41 12.41 16.23 -5.98
N ASP A 42 11.13 16.60 -6.09
CA ASP A 42 10.70 17.93 -6.53
C ASP A 42 11.15 19.05 -5.58
N GLY A 43 11.34 18.71 -4.31
CA GLY A 43 11.92 19.61 -3.31
C GLY A 43 13.44 19.58 -3.26
N ASP A 44 14.02 18.38 -3.38
CA ASP A 44 15.47 18.14 -3.40
C ASP A 44 15.75 16.76 -4.03
N ALA A 45 16.30 16.74 -5.25
CA ALA A 45 16.60 15.51 -5.99
C ALA A 45 17.62 14.60 -5.29
N SER A 46 18.47 15.14 -4.42
CA SER A 46 19.45 14.35 -3.65
C SER A 46 18.80 13.53 -2.52
N GLN A 47 17.55 13.82 -2.19
CA GLN A 47 16.82 13.19 -1.08
C GLN A 47 15.91 12.05 -1.52
N SER A 48 16.09 11.50 -2.73
CA SER A 48 15.31 10.33 -3.18
C SER A 48 15.32 9.20 -2.15
N LEU A 49 14.21 8.47 -2.04
CA LEU A 49 14.12 7.27 -1.21
C LEU A 49 15.12 6.21 -1.68
N SER A 50 15.88 5.63 -0.74
CA SER A 50 16.68 4.45 -1.03
C SER A 50 15.78 3.24 -1.33
N GLU A 51 16.32 2.21 -1.98
CA GLU A 51 15.57 0.96 -2.21
C GLU A 51 15.10 0.32 -0.90
N SER A 52 15.95 0.35 0.15
CA SER A 52 15.56 -0.14 1.48
C SER A 52 14.39 0.64 2.08
N GLN A 53 14.39 1.97 1.95
CA GLN A 53 13.26 2.79 2.40
C GLN A 53 12.01 2.47 1.59
N LYS A 54 12.10 2.29 0.26
CA LYS A 54 10.95 1.91 -0.58
C LYS A 54 10.33 0.58 -0.13
N GLU A 55 11.15 -0.41 0.21
CA GLU A 55 10.67 -1.67 0.78
C GLU A 55 9.96 -1.50 2.13
N GLU A 56 10.48 -0.65 3.01
CA GLU A 56 9.85 -0.34 4.30
C GLU A 56 8.52 0.40 4.12
N VAL A 57 8.47 1.39 3.23
CA VAL A 57 7.23 2.09 2.88
C VAL A 57 6.22 1.09 2.30
N PHE A 58 6.66 0.16 1.45
CA PHE A 58 5.81 -0.88 0.90
C PHE A 58 5.18 -1.73 2.02
N LYS A 59 5.99 -2.23 2.96
CA LYS A 59 5.52 -3.05 4.09
C LYS A 59 4.49 -2.28 4.94
N ILE A 60 4.76 -1.01 5.22
CA ILE A 60 3.87 -0.15 6.02
C ILE A 60 2.55 0.12 5.29
N GLU A 61 2.57 0.48 4.01
CA GLU A 61 1.35 0.70 3.24
C GLU A 61 0.53 -0.59 3.08
N PHE A 62 1.19 -1.73 2.87
CA PHE A 62 0.54 -3.04 2.82
C PHE A 62 -0.19 -3.37 4.12
N ASN A 63 0.49 -3.23 5.26
CA ASN A 63 -0.09 -3.49 6.58
C ASN A 63 -1.21 -2.51 6.91
N LYS A 64 -1.06 -1.22 6.60
CA LYS A 64 -2.13 -0.23 6.72
C LYS A 64 -3.37 -0.64 5.95
N LEU A 65 -3.22 -1.02 4.68
CA LEU A 65 -4.37 -1.43 3.86
C LEU A 65 -5.02 -2.72 4.37
N LYS A 66 -4.24 -3.67 4.92
CA LYS A 66 -4.80 -4.85 5.59
C LYS A 66 -5.61 -4.49 6.82
N GLU A 67 -5.08 -3.66 7.72
CA GLU A 67 -5.78 -3.21 8.93
C GLU A 67 -7.04 -2.42 8.58
N VAL A 68 -6.98 -1.49 7.62
CA VAL A 68 -8.16 -0.74 7.15
C VAL A 68 -9.22 -1.68 6.56
N ARG A 69 -8.82 -2.69 5.78
CA ARG A 69 -9.76 -3.69 5.23
C ARG A 69 -10.41 -4.51 6.36
N ALA A 70 -9.66 -4.89 7.39
CA ALA A 70 -10.19 -5.60 8.55
C ALA A 70 -11.19 -4.73 9.33
N ALA A 71 -10.83 -3.48 9.64
CA ALA A 71 -11.70 -2.53 10.33
C ALA A 71 -13.01 -2.28 9.57
N LYS A 72 -12.94 -2.11 8.24
CA LYS A 72 -14.13 -1.97 7.40
C LYS A 72 -15.03 -3.21 7.44
N LYS A 73 -14.46 -4.42 7.42
CA LYS A 73 -15.23 -5.66 7.56
C LYS A 73 -15.91 -5.80 8.93
N ALA A 74 -15.30 -5.24 9.97
CA ALA A 74 -15.84 -5.19 11.31
C ALA A 74 -16.85 -4.05 11.54
N ASN A 75 -17.19 -3.26 10.50
CA ASN A 75 -18.02 -2.05 10.61
C ASN A 75 -17.48 -1.05 11.66
N SER A 76 -16.15 -0.98 11.81
CA SER A 76 -15.51 0.00 12.70
C SER A 76 -15.87 1.44 12.32
N SER A 77 -15.78 2.33 13.29
CA SER A 77 -16.12 3.73 13.08
C SER A 77 -15.13 4.43 12.14
N LYS A 78 -15.53 5.58 11.59
CA LYS A 78 -14.62 6.43 10.81
C LYS A 78 -13.40 6.88 11.65
N GLU A 79 -13.56 7.05 12.95
CA GLU A 79 -12.48 7.49 13.84
C GLU A 79 -11.46 6.35 14.05
N ASP A 80 -11.90 5.10 14.19
CA ASP A 80 -11.00 3.94 14.28
C ASP A 80 -10.15 3.80 13.00
N ILE A 81 -10.77 3.96 11.84
CA ILE A 81 -10.06 3.94 10.55
C ILE A 81 -9.05 5.09 10.48
N LYS A 82 -9.43 6.28 10.94
CA LYS A 82 -8.53 7.45 11.00
C LYS A 82 -7.35 7.19 11.92
N ASP A 83 -7.54 6.49 13.03
CA ASP A 83 -6.46 6.14 13.96
C ASP A 83 -5.49 5.11 13.35
N ILE A 84 -5.97 4.15 12.56
CA ILE A 84 -5.11 3.30 11.74
C ILE A 84 -4.26 4.14 10.79
N HIS A 85 -4.86 5.13 10.11
CA HIS A 85 -4.12 6.03 9.22
C HIS A 85 -3.07 6.87 9.98
N LYS A 86 -3.40 7.39 11.16
CA LYS A 86 -2.47 8.15 12.01
C LYS A 86 -1.30 7.27 12.47
N LYS A 87 -1.58 6.04 12.94
CA LYS A 87 -0.56 5.06 13.39
C LYS A 87 0.50 4.85 12.31
N TYR A 88 0.08 4.47 11.10
CA TYR A 88 1.01 4.20 10.01
C TYR A 88 1.65 5.46 9.43
N GLY A 89 0.95 6.59 9.44
CA GLY A 89 1.53 7.89 9.10
C GLY A 89 2.66 8.28 10.05
N LYS A 90 2.49 8.04 11.36
CA LYS A 90 3.52 8.29 12.37
C LYS A 90 4.79 7.48 12.05
N ILE A 91 4.66 6.18 11.80
CA ILE A 91 5.80 5.32 11.44
C ILE A 91 6.50 5.85 10.19
N LEU A 92 5.76 6.11 9.11
CA LEU A 92 6.33 6.63 7.86
C LEU A 92 7.16 7.91 8.09
N TYR A 93 6.59 8.89 8.79
CA TYR A 93 7.23 10.20 8.94
C TYR A 93 8.24 10.27 10.09
N GLN A 94 8.17 9.39 11.09
CA GLN A 94 9.08 9.45 12.24
C GLN A 94 10.22 8.46 12.16
N GLU A 95 9.99 7.29 11.57
CA GLU A 95 10.94 6.17 11.58
C GLU A 95 11.59 5.94 10.21
N ILE A 96 10.83 6.08 9.11
CA ILE A 96 11.34 5.78 7.76
C ILE A 96 11.97 7.00 7.09
N LEU A 97 11.25 8.13 7.09
CA LEU A 97 11.72 9.33 6.40
C LEU A 97 12.69 10.16 7.27
N THR A 98 13.81 10.54 6.66
CA THR A 98 14.76 11.47 7.29
C THR A 98 14.16 12.87 7.45
N LYS A 99 14.79 13.69 8.30
CA LYS A 99 14.36 15.08 8.49
C LYS A 99 14.48 15.89 7.20
N GLU A 100 15.51 15.60 6.42
CA GLU A 100 15.85 16.22 5.14
C GLU A 100 14.83 15.85 4.08
N GLN A 101 14.49 14.56 3.97
CA GLN A 101 13.41 14.06 3.10
C GLN A 101 12.06 14.70 3.43
N LYS A 102 11.72 14.84 4.71
CA LYS A 102 10.48 15.53 5.13
C LYS A 102 10.46 17.00 4.70
N LYS A 103 11.59 17.69 4.82
CA LYS A 103 11.72 19.09 4.38
C LYS A 103 11.64 19.20 2.86
N ALA A 104 12.34 18.34 2.14
CA ALA A 104 12.31 18.25 0.68
C ALA A 104 10.88 18.03 0.19
N ARG A 105 10.17 17.03 0.74
CA ARG A 105 8.76 16.79 0.44
C ARG A 105 7.88 18.03 0.65
N LYS A 106 8.04 18.73 1.77
CA LYS A 106 7.26 19.94 2.06
C LYS A 106 7.51 21.03 1.01
N LYS A 107 8.75 21.17 0.52
CA LYS A 107 9.09 22.10 -0.56
C LYS A 107 8.51 21.65 -1.90
N GLY A 108 8.59 20.37 -2.24
CA GLY A 108 8.03 19.82 -3.48
C GLY A 108 6.53 20.10 -3.58
N LYS A 109 5.78 19.84 -2.52
CA LYS A 109 4.33 20.13 -2.44
C LYS A 109 3.93 21.60 -2.50
N ALA A 110 4.83 22.51 -2.16
CA ALA A 110 4.52 23.93 -2.20
C ALA A 110 4.68 24.51 -3.62
N LYS A 111 5.22 23.74 -4.56
CA LYS A 111 5.38 24.11 -5.97
C LYS A 111 4.24 23.63 -6.87
N GLU A 112 3.34 22.79 -6.34
CA GLU A 112 2.14 22.27 -7.00
C GLU A 112 0.92 23.14 -6.64
#